data_AF-A0A7W1M477-F1
#
_entry.id   AF-A0A7W1M477-F1
#
_cell.length_a   1.000
_cell.length_b   1.000
_cell.length_c   1.000
_cell.angle_alpha   90.00
_cell.angle_beta   90.00
_cell.angle_gamma   90.00
#
_symmetry.space_group_name_H-M   'P 1'
#
loop_
_entity.id
_entity.type
_entity.pdbx_description
1 polymer ?
#
loop_
_entity_poly.entity_id
_entity_poly.type
_entity_poly.pdbx_seq_one_letter_code
_entity_poly.pdbx_strand_id
1 'polypeptide(L)'
;MMAAPGQTPTPKVPPKAARRSSGEMARTGAMVVLAVLITLFAVTNLDEVKVHWIFGSSRAPLIIVIVISLLVGIVLTYFAERLVRKRR
;
A
#
# COMPACT_ATOMS: atom_id res chain seq x y z
N MET A 1 8.87 20.57 69.94
CA MET A 1 8.48 20.83 68.53
C MET A 1 8.91 19.62 67.71
N MET A 2 7.95 18.95 67.07
CA MET A 2 8.06 17.61 66.48
C MET A 2 8.88 17.63 65.19
N ALA A 3 9.91 16.78 65.07
CA ALA A 3 10.61 16.56 63.81
C ALA A 3 9.82 15.56 62.96
N ALA A 4 9.43 15.97 61.75
CA ALA A 4 8.67 15.12 60.81
C ALA A 4 9.61 14.12 60.11
N PRO A 5 9.28 12.81 60.09
CA PRO A 5 10.08 11.82 59.40
C PRO A 5 9.68 11.71 57.92
N GLY A 6 10.69 11.55 57.06
CA GLY A 6 10.56 10.81 55.81
C GLY A 6 10.05 11.59 54.60
N GLN A 7 10.90 12.43 54.01
CA GLN A 7 10.82 12.70 52.57
C GLN A 7 11.68 11.66 51.85
N THR A 8 11.05 10.63 51.30
CA THR A 8 11.70 9.71 50.36
C THR A 8 11.91 10.42 49.02
N PRO A 9 13.09 10.33 48.39
CA PRO A 9 13.29 10.89 47.06
C PRO A 9 12.47 10.06 46.07
N THR A 10 11.42 10.63 45.48
CA THR A 10 10.73 10.03 44.35
C THR A 10 11.71 9.90 43.17
N PRO A 11 11.94 8.70 42.63
CA PRO A 11 12.76 8.53 41.43
C PRO A 11 12.09 9.25 40.26
N LYS A 12 12.73 10.29 39.72
CA LYS A 12 12.33 10.91 38.45
C LYS A 12 12.59 9.88 37.35
N VAL A 13 11.55 9.15 36.96
CA VAL A 13 11.58 8.29 35.78
C VAL A 13 11.82 9.20 34.56
N PRO A 14 12.93 9.04 33.83
CA PRO A 14 13.17 9.85 32.64
C PRO A 14 12.07 9.59 31.61
N PRO A 15 11.60 10.62 30.89
CA PRO A 15 10.60 10.42 29.85
C PRO A 15 11.21 9.50 28.80
N LYS A 16 10.58 8.34 28.61
CA LYS A 16 10.96 7.36 27.60
C LYS A 16 10.89 8.05 26.25
N ALA A 17 12.04 8.48 25.73
CA ALA A 17 12.16 9.13 24.43
C ALA A 17 11.33 8.29 23.45
N ALA A 18 10.32 8.93 22.84
CA ALA A 18 9.44 8.29 21.89
C ALA A 18 10.32 7.73 20.76
N ARG A 19 10.65 6.43 20.86
CA ARG A 19 11.33 5.72 19.79
C ARG A 19 10.42 5.86 18.60
N ARG A 20 10.79 6.75 17.66
CA ARG A 20 10.18 6.85 16.35
C ARG A 20 10.08 5.42 15.84
N SER A 21 8.86 4.91 15.76
CA SER A 21 8.60 3.50 15.55
C SER A 21 9.36 3.09 14.31
N SER A 22 10.35 2.19 14.43
CA SER A 22 11.13 1.73 13.29
C SER A 22 10.25 1.18 12.16
N GLY A 23 9.01 0.80 12.49
CA GLY A 23 7.98 0.42 11.54
C GLY A 23 7.50 1.57 10.64
N GLU A 24 7.55 2.82 11.06
CA GLU A 24 7.15 3.98 10.24
C GLU A 24 8.15 4.21 9.11
N MET A 25 9.45 4.12 9.41
CA MET A 25 10.53 4.26 8.42
C MET A 25 10.55 3.10 7.43
N ALA A 26 10.31 1.87 7.91
CA ALA A 26 10.16 0.70 7.05
C ALA A 26 8.94 0.80 6.13
N ARG A 27 7.81 1.32 6.64
CA ARG A 27 6.58 1.51 5.86
C ARG A 27 6.76 2.56 4.77
N THR A 28 7.40 3.69 5.09
CA THR A 28 7.73 4.72 4.09
C THR A 28 8.71 4.18 3.05
N GLY A 29 9.76 3.45 3.47
CA GLY A 29 10.69 2.81 2.54
C GLY A 29 9.98 1.83 1.59
N ALA A 30 9.10 0.98 2.12
CA ALA A 30 8.33 0.03 1.33
C ALA A 30 7.39 0.72 0.31
N MET A 31 6.73 1.83 0.70
CA MET A 31 5.89 2.62 -0.20
C MET A 31 6.70 3.22 -1.36
N VAL A 32 7.89 3.75 -1.09
CA VAL A 32 8.77 4.32 -2.12
C VAL A 32 9.22 3.24 -3.09
N VAL A 33 9.67 2.09 -2.59
CA VAL A 33 10.06 0.95 -3.43
C VAL A 33 8.89 0.49 -4.30
N LEU A 34 7.70 0.34 -3.72
CA LEU A 34 6.49 -0.04 -4.45
C LEU A 34 6.15 0.96 -5.55
N ALA A 35 6.20 2.26 -5.27
CA ALA A 35 5.93 3.30 -6.26
C ALA A 35 6.92 3.25 -7.43
N VAL A 36 8.21 3.03 -7.15
CA VAL A 36 9.25 2.87 -8.19
C VAL A 36 8.97 1.63 -9.04
N LEU A 37 8.63 0.49 -8.43
CA LEU A 37 8.31 -0.74 -9.14
C LEU A 37 7.08 -0.58 -10.04
N ILE A 38 6.01 0.03 -9.54
CA ILE A 38 4.80 0.33 -10.32
C ILE A 38 5.14 1.23 -11.50
N THR A 39 5.94 2.27 -11.28
CA THR A 39 6.34 3.21 -12.33
C THR A 39 7.17 2.53 -13.42
N LEU A 40 8.18 1.76 -13.03
CA LEU A 40 9.01 0.98 -13.96
C LEU A 40 8.17 0.00 -14.77
N PHE A 41 7.29 -0.74 -14.09
CA PHE A 41 6.38 -1.67 -14.72
C PHE A 41 5.46 -0.98 -15.74
N ALA A 42 4.89 0.18 -15.38
CA ALA A 42 4.06 0.95 -16.29
C ALA A 42 4.88 1.39 -17.52
N VAL A 43 6.06 1.97 -17.32
CA VAL A 43 6.91 2.48 -18.41
C VAL A 43 7.39 1.39 -19.35
N THR A 44 7.81 0.23 -18.83
CA THR A 44 8.26 -0.88 -19.69
C THR A 44 7.12 -1.60 -20.39
N ASN A 45 5.89 -1.53 -19.84
CA ASN A 45 4.70 -2.13 -20.45
C ASN A 45 3.84 -1.11 -21.22
N LEU A 46 4.35 0.11 -21.42
CA LEU A 46 3.79 1.09 -22.35
C LEU A 46 4.07 0.73 -23.81
N ASP A 47 4.96 -0.23 -24.06
CA ASP A 47 5.34 -0.65 -25.41
C ASP A 47 4.12 -1.09 -26.22
N GLU A 48 3.98 -0.44 -27.36
CA GLU A 48 2.88 -0.57 -28.30
C GLU A 48 3.02 -1.86 -29.13
N VAL A 49 2.28 -2.91 -28.76
CA VAL A 49 2.24 -4.14 -29.55
C VAL A 49 1.36 -3.94 -30.77
N LYS A 50 1.90 -4.20 -31.97
CA LYS A 50 1.14 -4.19 -33.23
C LYS A 50 0.16 -5.36 -33.24
N VAL A 51 -1.13 -5.05 -33.31
CA VAL A 51 -2.21 -6.01 -33.52
C VAL A 51 -2.67 -5.88 -34.97
N HIS A 52 -2.66 -7.00 -35.70
CA HIS A 52 -3.14 -7.08 -37.07
C HIS A 52 -4.63 -7.42 -37.09
N TRP A 53 -5.43 -6.55 -37.70
CA TRP A 53 -6.85 -6.72 -37.95
C TRP A 53 -7.09 -6.89 -39.45
N ILE A 54 -8.24 -7.46 -39.81
CA ILE A 54 -8.64 -7.72 -41.21
C ILE A 54 -8.67 -6.43 -42.06
N PHE A 55 -8.79 -5.25 -41.45
CA PHE A 55 -8.85 -3.95 -42.13
C PHE A 55 -7.77 -2.95 -41.69
N GLY A 56 -6.72 -3.36 -40.95
CA GLY A 56 -5.66 -2.45 -40.52
C GLY A 56 -4.82 -2.98 -39.36
N SER A 57 -3.76 -2.28 -38.99
CA SER A 57 -2.96 -2.62 -37.80
C SER A 57 -3.03 -1.51 -36.77
N SER A 58 -3.40 -1.85 -35.52
CA SER A 58 -3.44 -0.90 -34.41
C SER A 58 -2.36 -1.25 -33.40
N ARG A 59 -1.77 -0.23 -32.77
CA ARG A 59 -0.80 -0.40 -31.69
C ARG A 59 -1.48 -0.15 -30.35
N ALA A 60 -1.45 -1.15 -29.47
CA ALA A 60 -2.09 -1.07 -28.15
C ALA A 60 -1.06 -1.41 -27.04
N PRO A 61 -0.91 -0.56 -26.01
CA PRO A 61 -0.02 -0.81 -24.88
C PRO A 61 -0.47 -2.00 -24.01
N LEU A 62 0.48 -2.83 -23.58
CA LEU A 62 0.22 -3.99 -22.72
C LEU A 62 -0.35 -3.59 -21.34
N ILE A 63 0.09 -2.45 -20.79
CA ILE A 63 -0.39 -1.92 -19.50
C ILE A 63 -1.92 -1.73 -19.46
N ILE A 64 -2.56 -1.39 -20.58
CA ILE A 64 -4.02 -1.19 -20.65
C ILE A 64 -4.75 -2.50 -20.35
N VAL A 65 -4.24 -3.64 -20.86
CA VAL A 65 -4.84 -4.96 -20.64
C VAL A 65 -4.78 -5.36 -19.17
N ILE A 66 -3.67 -5.04 -18.50
CA ILE A 66 -3.45 -5.36 -17.09
C ILE A 66 -4.39 -4.54 -16.21
N VAL A 67 -4.51 -3.24 -16.47
CA VAL A 67 -5.43 -2.36 -15.72
C VAL A 67 -6.88 -2.83 -15.88
N ILE A 68 -7.31 -3.16 -17.10
CA ILE A 68 -8.67 -3.67 -17.35
C ILE A 68 -8.88 -5.00 -16.61
N SER A 69 -7.93 -5.93 -16.69
CA SER A 69 -8.05 -7.24 -16.02
C SER A 69 -8.14 -7.10 -14.50
N LEU A 70 -7.35 -6.19 -13.93
CA LEU A 70 -7.33 -5.94 -12.49
C LEU A 70 -8.64 -5.26 -12.03
N LEU A 71 -9.15 -4.29 -12.79
CA LEU A 71 -10.46 -3.68 -12.55
C LEU A 71 -11.58 -4.71 -12.62
N VAL A 72 -11.59 -5.58 -13.64
CA VAL A 72 -12.56 -6.66 -13.77
C VAL A 72 -12.49 -7.59 -12.57
N GLY A 73 -11.29 -7.98 -12.14
CA GLY A 73 -11.09 -8.79 -10.93
C GLY A 73 -11.70 -8.16 -9.69
N ILE A 74 -11.41 -6.88 -9.41
CA ILE A 74 -11.97 -6.14 -8.27
C ILE A 74 -13.50 -6.10 -8.34
N VAL A 75 -14.05 -5.78 -9.51
CA VAL A 75 -15.49 -5.71 -9.73
C VAL A 75 -16.15 -7.06 -9.45
N LEU A 76 -15.60 -8.15 -10.00
CA LEU A 76 -16.09 -9.50 -9.76
C LEU A 76 -16.02 -9.89 -8.28
N THR A 77 -14.91 -9.63 -7.60
CA THR A 77 -14.77 -9.90 -6.17
C THR A 77 -15.79 -9.10 -5.35
N TYR A 78 -15.95 -7.81 -5.63
CA TYR A 78 -16.93 -6.96 -4.95
C TYR A 78 -18.37 -7.48 -5.12
N PHE A 79 -18.75 -7.84 -6.34
CA PHE A 79 -20.07 -8.42 -6.62
C PHE A 79 -20.24 -9.80 -5.97
N ALA A 80 -19.22 -10.65 -6.00
CA ALA A 80 -19.24 -11.96 -5.35
C ALA A 80 -19.45 -11.82 -3.82
N GLU A 81 -18.71 -10.94 -3.16
CA GLU A 81 -18.89 -10.68 -1.72
C GLU A 81 -20.29 -10.12 -1.42
N ARG A 82 -20.81 -9.23 -2.27
CA ARG A 82 -22.16 -8.69 -2.14
C ARG A 82 -23.23 -9.79 -2.27
N LEU A 83 -23.02 -10.75 -3.17
CA LEU A 83 -23.92 -11.88 -3.37
C LEU A 83 -23.89 -12.86 -2.20
N VAL A 84 -22.70 -13.16 -1.66
CA VAL A 84 -22.51 -14.02 -0.49
C VAL A 84 -23.13 -13.40 0.77
N ARG A 85 -22.94 -12.09 0.99
CA ARG A 85 -23.58 -11.37 2.10
C ARG A 85 -25.11 -11.37 2.05
N LYS A 86 -25.72 -11.50 0.87
CA LYS A 86 -27.18 -11.59 0.71
C LYS A 86 -27.74 -13.00 0.98
N ARG A 87 -26.89 -14.03 0.94
CA ARG A 87 -27.27 -15.43 1.17
C ARG A 87 -27.01 -15.94 2.59
N ARG A 88 -26.22 -15.22 3.39
CA ARG A 88 -26.11 -15.40 4.85
C ARG A 88 -27.12 -14.52 5.56
#